data_AF-A0AAV4E456-F1
#
_entry.id   AF-A0AAV4E456-F1
#
_cell.length_a   1.000
_cell.length_b   1.000
_cell.length_c   1.000
_cell.angle_alpha   90.00
_cell.angle_beta   90.00
_cell.angle_gamma   90.00
#
_symmetry.space_group_name_H-M   'P 1'
#
loop_
_entity.id
_entity.type
_entity.pdbx_description
1 polymer ?
#
loop_
_entity_poly.entity_id
_entity_poly.type
_entity_poly.pdbx_seq_one_letter_code
_entity_poly.pdbx_strand_id
1 'polypeptide(L)'
;MGPAFEKLSQDYLWEHYDIEKMPFTKLGNWWGPDSRTHRQVELDILGFSTEDSSFAVFGECKWRNEKISRQILEKLIFNSALFNYPKKEYYLFSKTGFTDECQKLAKDVGCHLIVFEEM
;
A
#
# COMPACT_ATOMS: atom_id res chain seq x y z
N MET A 1 -12.18 7.26 11.71
CA MET A 1 -11.51 8.01 10.63
C MET A 1 -10.73 7.13 9.66
N GLY A 2 -10.73 5.79 9.80
CA GLY A 2 -10.02 4.88 8.88
C GLY A 2 -10.40 5.09 7.40
N PRO A 3 -11.68 4.95 7.01
CA PRO A 3 -12.09 5.10 5.61
C PRO A 3 -11.79 6.49 5.01
N ALA A 4 -11.89 7.55 5.80
CA ALA A 4 -11.54 8.90 5.35
C ALA A 4 -10.03 9.05 5.12
N PHE A 5 -9.20 8.44 5.96
CA PHE A 5 -7.75 8.45 5.81
C PHE A 5 -7.29 7.58 4.64
N GLU A 6 -7.93 6.43 4.41
CA GLU A 6 -7.71 5.61 3.21
C GLU A 6 -8.03 6.41 1.95
N LYS A 7 -9.18 7.09 1.92
CA LYS A 7 -9.55 7.96 0.80
C LYS A 7 -8.54 9.09 0.57
N LEU A 8 -8.13 9.78 1.64
CA LEU A 8 -7.09 10.82 1.56
C LEU A 8 -5.76 10.27 1.03
N SER A 9 -5.37 9.06 1.46
CA SER A 9 -4.13 8.41 1.01
C SER A 9 -4.21 8.00 -0.47
N GLN A 10 -5.39 7.58 -0.93
CA GLN A 10 -5.65 7.32 -2.34
C GLN A 10 -5.59 8.61 -3.17
N ASP A 11 -6.14 9.72 -2.66
CA ASP A 11 -6.10 11.02 -3.33
C ASP A 11 -4.67 11.56 -3.41
N TYR A 12 -3.87 11.40 -2.35
CA TYR A 12 -2.44 11.73 -2.35
C TYR A 12 -1.67 11.02 -3.48
N LEU A 13 -1.95 9.73 -3.74
CA LEU A 13 -1.33 8.99 -4.84
C LEU A 13 -1.74 9.50 -6.22
N TRP A 14 -2.96 10.01 -6.37
CA TRP A 14 -3.40 10.68 -7.60
C TRP A 14 -2.72 12.03 -7.79
N GLU A 15 -2.54 12.81 -6.73
CA GLU A 15 -1.89 14.12 -6.78
C GLU A 15 -0.38 14.01 -7.07
N HIS A 16 0.26 12.94 -6.59
CA HIS A 16 1.68 12.64 -6.82
C HIS A 16 1.89 11.58 -7.92
N TYR A 17 0.88 11.41 -8.79
CA TYR A 17 0.91 10.44 -9.87
C TYR A 17 2.06 10.70 -10.84
N ASP A 18 2.83 9.65 -11.11
CA ASP A 18 3.91 9.65 -12.09
C ASP A 18 3.70 8.47 -13.04
N ILE A 19 3.30 8.76 -14.28
CA ILE A 19 3.00 7.72 -15.28
C ILE A 19 4.20 6.84 -15.61
N GLU A 20 5.43 7.35 -15.48
CA GLU A 20 6.63 6.56 -15.76
C GLU A 20 6.93 5.59 -14.61
N LYS A 21 6.53 5.93 -13.38
CA LYS A 21 6.81 5.12 -12.18
C LYS A 21 5.65 4.24 -11.76
N MET A 22 4.43 4.73 -11.91
CA MET A 22 3.19 4.19 -11.37
C MET A 22 2.02 4.31 -12.36
N PRO A 23 2.04 3.62 -13.52
CA PRO A 23 1.04 3.77 -14.58
C PRO A 23 -0.34 3.16 -14.25
N PHE A 24 -0.83 3.28 -13.02
CA PHE A 24 -2.15 2.79 -12.65
C PHE A 24 -3.25 3.68 -13.26
N THR A 25 -4.31 3.07 -13.76
CA THR A 25 -5.51 3.78 -14.25
C THR A 25 -6.72 3.58 -13.32
N LYS A 26 -6.59 2.64 -12.37
CA LYS A 26 -7.56 2.38 -11.31
C LYS A 26 -6.82 2.32 -9.99
N LEU A 27 -7.44 2.88 -8.95
CA LEU A 27 -6.91 2.88 -7.60
C LEU A 27 -8.05 2.89 -6.58
N GLY A 28 -7.99 2.02 -5.58
CA GLY A 28 -8.99 1.93 -4.51
C GLY A 28 -8.77 0.74 -3.59
N ASN A 29 -9.70 0.50 -2.67
CA ASN A 29 -9.67 -0.67 -1.79
C ASN A 29 -9.93 -1.96 -2.59
N TRP A 30 -9.33 -3.06 -2.15
CA TRP A 30 -9.60 -4.39 -2.70
C TRP A 30 -9.90 -5.40 -1.59
N TRP A 31 -10.90 -6.25 -1.84
CA TRP A 31 -11.36 -7.28 -0.92
C TRP A 31 -11.51 -8.59 -1.68
N GLY A 32 -10.90 -9.67 -1.18
CA GLY A 32 -11.04 -10.98 -1.80
C GLY A 32 -10.37 -12.13 -1.06
N PRO A 33 -10.65 -13.37 -1.47
CA PRO A 33 -10.17 -14.55 -0.77
C PRO A 33 -8.69 -14.83 -1.08
N ASP A 34 -7.96 -15.31 -0.08
CA ASP A 34 -6.65 -15.91 -0.23
C ASP A 34 -6.75 -17.44 -0.07
N SER A 35 -6.52 -18.17 -1.16
CA SER A 35 -6.56 -19.64 -1.17
C SER A 35 -5.44 -20.28 -0.34
N ARG A 36 -4.33 -19.57 -0.09
CA ARG A 36 -3.20 -20.07 0.71
C ARG A 36 -3.53 -20.12 2.19
N THR A 37 -4.38 -19.20 2.65
CA THR A 37 -4.74 -19.05 4.07
C THR A 37 -6.21 -19.35 4.37
N HIS A 38 -7.02 -19.55 3.32
CA HIS A 38 -8.48 -19.71 3.39
C HIS A 38 -9.18 -18.56 4.15
N ARG A 39 -8.70 -17.32 3.97
CA ARG A 39 -9.23 -16.12 4.64
C ARG A 39 -9.51 -15.01 3.64
N GLN A 40 -10.38 -14.07 4.03
CA GLN A 40 -10.55 -12.83 3.31
C GLN A 40 -9.35 -11.91 3.58
N VAL A 41 -8.84 -11.30 2.51
CA VAL A 41 -7.80 -10.28 2.54
C VAL A 41 -8.43 -8.96 2.12
N GLU A 42 -8.07 -7.93 2.87
CA GLU A 42 -8.36 -6.55 2.58
C GLU A 42 -7.04 -5.83 2.28
N LEU A 43 -7.06 -5.00 1.24
CA LEU A 43 -6.03 -4.05 0.89
C LEU A 43 -6.65 -2.66 0.85
N ASP A 44 -6.10 -1.74 1.63
CA ASP A 44 -6.58 -0.35 1.68
C ASP A 44 -6.34 0.36 0.33
N ILE A 45 -5.27 -0.03 -0.38
CA ILE A 45 -4.90 0.49 -1.70
C ILE A 45 -4.46 -0.65 -2.61
N LEU A 46 -5.11 -0.77 -3.76
CA LEU A 46 -4.68 -1.50 -4.94
C LEU A 46 -4.76 -0.57 -6.16
N GLY A 47 -3.59 -0.19 -6.69
CA GLY A 47 -3.46 0.56 -7.94
C GLY A 47 -3.05 -0.37 -9.08
N PHE A 48 -3.77 -0.36 -10.19
CA PHE A 48 -3.43 -1.19 -11.36
C PHE A 48 -3.92 -0.55 -12.67
N SER A 49 -3.42 -1.06 -13.79
CA SER A 49 -3.95 -0.77 -15.12
C SER A 49 -4.62 -1.99 -15.72
N THR A 50 -5.71 -1.78 -16.46
CA THR A 50 -6.35 -2.84 -17.25
C THR A 50 -5.64 -3.09 -18.58
N GLU A 51 -4.79 -2.17 -19.01
CA GLU A 51 -4.07 -2.23 -20.29
C GLU A 51 -2.59 -2.61 -20.08
N ASP A 52 -2.04 -2.33 -18.90
CA ASP A 52 -0.69 -2.69 -18.50
C ASP A 52 -0.69 -3.59 -17.26
N SER A 53 -0.21 -4.82 -17.44
CA SER A 53 -0.09 -5.84 -16.38
C SER A 53 1.34 -6.01 -15.86
N SER A 54 2.25 -5.11 -16.23
CA SER A 54 3.64 -5.13 -15.75
C SER A 54 3.78 -4.64 -14.31
N PHE A 55 2.74 -3.96 -13.78
CA PHE A 55 2.85 -3.14 -12.58
C PHE A 55 1.59 -3.18 -11.69
N ALA A 56 1.79 -3.10 -10.37
CA ALA A 56 0.74 -2.70 -9.43
C ALA A 56 1.28 -1.96 -8.21
N VAL A 57 0.43 -1.11 -7.62
CA VAL A 57 0.63 -0.42 -6.34
C VAL A 57 -0.16 -1.15 -5.27
N PHE A 58 0.47 -1.38 -4.12
CA PHE A 58 -0.18 -1.92 -2.93
C PHE A 58 0.04 -0.99 -1.76
N GLY A 59 -0.98 -0.76 -0.95
CA GLY A 59 -0.81 0.08 0.25
C GLY A 59 -1.73 -0.23 1.41
N GLU A 60 -1.26 0.19 2.58
CA GLU A 60 -1.97 0.10 3.86
C GLU A 60 -1.95 1.46 4.56
N CYS A 61 -3.10 1.83 5.12
CA CYS A 61 -3.32 3.09 5.80
C CYS A 61 -3.63 2.82 7.28
N LYS A 62 -2.93 3.47 8.20
CA LYS A 62 -3.18 3.29 9.65
C LYS A 62 -3.36 4.64 10.35
N TRP A 63 -4.61 4.92 10.70
CA TRP A 63 -4.97 6.06 11.54
C TRP A 63 -4.95 5.69 13.02
N ARG A 64 -3.76 5.66 13.63
CA ARG A 64 -3.58 5.31 15.05
C ARG A 64 -2.52 6.20 15.71
N ASN A 65 -2.63 6.35 17.04
CA ASN A 65 -1.64 7.07 17.86
C ASN A 65 -0.45 6.16 18.23
N GLU A 66 -0.03 5.31 17.30
CA GLU A 66 1.09 4.39 17.46
C GLU A 66 1.82 4.27 16.12
N LYS A 67 3.15 4.09 16.18
CA LYS A 67 3.97 3.90 14.99
C LYS A 67 3.62 2.57 14.31
N ILE A 68 3.60 2.57 12.97
CA ILE A 68 3.40 1.34 12.20
C ILE A 68 4.61 0.41 12.39
N SER A 69 4.31 -0.83 12.73
CA SER A 69 5.31 -1.87 12.95
C SER A 69 5.70 -2.56 11.64
N ARG A 70 6.85 -3.24 11.65
CA ARG A 70 7.37 -4.01 10.51
C ARG A 70 6.37 -5.04 9.98
N GLN A 71 5.58 -5.66 10.86
CA GLN A 71 4.63 -6.72 10.52
C GLN A 71 3.52 -6.24 9.57
N ILE A 72 3.17 -4.94 9.59
CA ILE A 72 2.20 -4.39 8.64
C ILE A 72 2.76 -4.43 7.21
N LEU A 73 4.03 -4.07 7.03
CA LEU A 73 4.70 -4.14 5.73
C LEU A 73 4.86 -5.59 5.26
N GLU A 74 5.27 -6.50 6.16
CA GLU A 74 5.40 -7.93 5.84
C GLU A 74 4.06 -8.52 5.40
N LYS A 75 2.96 -8.17 6.08
CA LYS A 75 1.62 -8.58 5.70
C LYS A 75 1.23 -8.02 4.32
N LEU A 76 1.52 -6.74 4.04
CA LEU A 76 1.24 -6.13 2.75
C LEU A 76 1.98 -6.85 1.61
N ILE A 77 3.27 -7.14 1.80
CA ILE A 77 4.08 -7.90 0.84
C ILE A 77 3.49 -9.29 0.63
N PHE A 78 3.16 -10.01 1.72
CA PHE A 78 2.54 -11.34 1.64
C PHE A 78 1.20 -11.34 0.90
N ASN A 79 0.35 -10.34 1.16
CA ASN A 79 -0.95 -10.16 0.51
C ASN A 79 -0.80 -9.78 -0.96
N SER A 80 0.20 -8.97 -1.31
CA SER A 80 0.47 -8.60 -2.71
C SER A 80 0.79 -9.80 -3.60
N ALA A 81 1.23 -10.93 -3.02
CA ALA A 81 1.49 -12.17 -3.75
C ALA A 81 0.20 -12.90 -4.22
N LEU A 82 -0.98 -12.41 -3.87
CA LEU A 82 -2.24 -12.79 -4.53
C LEU A 82 -2.28 -12.38 -6.00
N PHE A 83 -1.46 -11.39 -6.38
CA PHE A 83 -1.45 -10.83 -7.72
C PHE A 83 -0.09 -11.09 -8.39
N ASN A 84 -0.15 -11.51 -9.65
CA ASN A 84 1.02 -11.83 -10.44
C ASN A 84 1.46 -10.63 -11.30
N TYR A 85 1.95 -9.58 -10.62
CA TYR A 85 2.56 -8.41 -11.27
C TYR A 85 4.09 -8.49 -11.19
N PRO A 86 4.82 -8.32 -12.30
CA PRO A 86 6.28 -8.30 -12.31
C PRO A 86 6.89 -7.21 -11.43
N LYS A 87 6.35 -5.99 -11.50
CA LYS A 87 6.75 -4.85 -10.67
C LYS A 87 5.67 -4.55 -9.64
N LYS A 88 6.07 -4.40 -8.38
CA LYS A 88 5.19 -4.06 -7.26
C LYS A 88 5.77 -2.86 -6.51
N GLU A 89 4.97 -1.82 -6.34
CA GLU A 89 5.31 -0.67 -5.50
C GLU A 89 4.49 -0.74 -4.22
N TYR A 90 5.11 -0.37 -3.10
CA TYR A 90 4.51 -0.48 -1.78
C TYR A 90 4.43 0.90 -1.12
N TYR A 91 3.28 1.19 -0.52
CA TYR A 91 3.05 2.43 0.23
C TYR A 91 2.48 2.12 1.61
N LEU A 92 3.04 2.76 2.63
CA LEU A 92 2.42 2.80 3.95
C LEU A 92 2.11 4.23 4.34
N PHE A 93 0.87 4.47 4.74
CA PHE A 93 0.39 5.75 5.23
C PHE A 93 0.15 5.68 6.73
N SER A 94 0.79 6.55 7.50
CA SER A 94 0.72 6.55 8.96
C SER A 94 0.32 7.90 9.51
N LYS A 95 -0.57 7.91 10.50
CA LYS A 95 -0.84 9.13 11.28
C LYS A 95 0.39 9.61 12.05
N THR A 96 1.17 8.70 12.63
CA THR A 96 2.23 9.03 13.63
C THR A 96 3.62 8.50 13.29
N GLY A 97 3.79 7.98 12.08
CA GLY A 97 5.07 7.46 11.56
C GLY A 97 5.28 5.96 11.78
N PHE A 98 6.55 5.55 11.76
CA PHE A 98 6.98 4.16 11.58
C PHE A 98 8.07 3.76 12.57
N THR A 99 8.06 2.51 12.99
CA THR A 99 9.14 1.92 13.81
C THR A 99 10.44 1.81 13.00
N ASP A 100 11.59 1.79 13.67
CA ASP A 100 12.90 1.70 13.01
C ASP A 100 13.05 0.40 12.20
N GLU A 101 12.48 -0.70 12.71
CA GLU A 101 12.44 -1.99 12.01
C GLU A 101 11.59 -1.95 10.74
N CYS A 102 10.48 -1.21 10.76
CA CYS A 102 9.63 -0.98 9.59
C CYS A 102 10.38 -0.13 8.56
N GLN A 103 11.02 0.95 9.00
CA GLN A 103 11.82 1.81 8.11
C GLN A 103 12.99 1.05 7.47
N LYS A 104 13.65 0.16 8.22
CA LYS A 104 14.70 -0.70 7.68
C LYS A 104 14.16 -1.63 6.60
N LEU A 105 13.06 -2.35 6.88
CA LEU A 105 12.44 -3.23 5.88
C LEU A 105 11.96 -2.43 4.65
N ALA A 106 11.40 -1.24 4.85
CA ALA A 106 10.94 -0.38 3.77
C ALA A 106 12.07 -0.02 2.81
N LYS A 107 13.26 0.30 3.33
CA LYS A 107 14.46 0.53 2.50
C LYS A 107 14.88 -0.73 1.73
N ASP A 108 14.83 -1.90 2.37
CA ASP A 108 15.24 -3.16 1.75
C ASP A 108 14.32 -3.59 0.58
N VAL A 109 13.03 -3.24 0.65
CA VAL A 109 12.01 -3.65 -0.33
C VAL A 109 11.51 -2.52 -1.24
N GLY A 110 12.03 -1.30 -1.05
CA GLY A 110 11.59 -0.11 -1.80
C GLY A 110 10.16 0.36 -1.47
N CYS A 111 9.74 0.26 -0.21
CA CYS A 111 8.46 0.79 0.24
C CYS A 111 8.54 2.30 0.55
N HIS A 112 7.57 3.05 0.04
CA HIS A 112 7.38 4.47 0.35
C HIS A 112 6.63 4.61 1.67
N LEU A 113 7.14 5.47 2.55
CA LEU A 113 6.60 5.71 3.88
C LEU A 113 6.11 7.15 3.96
N ILE A 114 4.80 7.36 4.11
CA ILE A 114 4.18 8.68 4.12
C ILE A 114 3.56 8.93 5.49
N VAL A 115 3.95 10.02 6.13
CA VAL A 115 3.33 10.47 7.39
C VAL A 115 2.23 11.48 7.08
N PHE A 116 1.12 11.46 7.81
CA PHE A 116 0.00 12.38 7.61
C PHE A 116 0.42 13.86 7.62
N GLU A 117 1.45 14.24 8.38
CA GLU A 117 1.97 15.61 8.41
C GLU A 117 2.67 16.03 7.10
N GLU A 118 2.99 15.07 6.22
CA GLU A 118 3.62 15.27 4.91
C GLU A 118 2.61 15.24 3.75
N MET A 119 1.33 14.99 4.05
CA MET A 119 0.22 14.95 3.09
C MET A 119 -0.48 16.32 3.06
#